data_AF-A0A1G2C663-F1
#
_entry.id   AF-A0A1G2C663-F1
#
_cell.length_a   1.000
_cell.length_b   1.000
_cell.length_c   1.000
_cell.angle_alpha   90.00
_cell.angle_beta   90.00
_cell.angle_gamma   90.00
#
_symmetry.space_group_name_H-M   'P 1'
#
loop_
_entity.id
_entity.type
_entity.pdbx_description
1 polymer ?
#
loop_
_entity_poly.entity_id
_entity_poly.type
_entity_poly.pdbx_seq_one_letter_code
_entity_poly.pdbx_strand_id
1 'polypeptide(L)'
;MTFSALGGWFFAYMLPGLSVLAVIYFFPKYRSGTFSRGAIVHCGLIISTILSQYLLYTAGRPFPWGSHPASIISETATSATTAWGLASALSNIGSSGSMLFFGAVAIAVFALLGRFGIFYALSALLQQLTMTSVAYYLFGSLSFLLIVLLVVPFFSLSHLLQRKHWRVKIPVTFAWGFFSLALFALYGNLFLNASLHAALGSLLIYAGVMYPHAEFAIKRVKLPTAGLKPTDLI
;
A
#
# COMPACT_ATOMS: atom_id res chain seq x y z
N MET A 1 -4.48 -10.21 26.63
CA MET A 1 -3.66 -9.01 26.94
C MET A 1 -4.12 -7.91 25.98
N THR A 2 -4.66 -6.81 26.49
CA THR A 2 -5.10 -5.68 25.65
C THR A 2 -3.95 -4.70 25.51
N PHE A 3 -3.42 -4.53 24.30
CA PHE A 3 -2.45 -3.49 24.02
C PHE A 3 -3.16 -2.13 23.96
N SER A 4 -2.49 -1.06 24.40
CA SER A 4 -2.93 0.29 24.04
C SER A 4 -2.85 0.48 22.52
N ALA A 5 -3.57 1.47 21.97
CA ALA A 5 -3.52 1.77 20.54
C ALA A 5 -2.07 1.99 20.05
N LEU A 6 -1.31 2.82 20.80
CA LEU A 6 0.11 3.09 20.49
C LEU A 6 1.00 1.87 20.68
N GLY A 7 0.76 1.05 21.72
CA GLY A 7 1.48 -0.20 21.92
C GLY A 7 1.27 -1.18 20.76
N GLY A 8 0.02 -1.34 20.32
CA GLY A 8 -0.33 -2.18 19.17
C GLY A 8 0.32 -1.69 17.87
N TRP A 9 0.27 -0.37 17.59
CA TRP A 9 0.99 0.22 16.45
C TRP A 9 2.50 -0.03 16.50
N PHE A 10 3.11 0.16 17.67
CA PHE A 10 4.54 -0.06 17.83
C PHE A 10 4.91 -1.52 17.53
N PHE A 11 4.23 -2.49 18.16
CA PHE A 11 4.55 -3.90 18.01
C PHE A 11 4.19 -4.46 16.63
N ALA A 12 3.03 -4.09 16.09
CA ALA A 12 2.54 -4.67 14.85
C ALA A 12 3.07 -3.96 13.60
N TYR A 13 3.59 -2.73 13.69
CA TYR A 13 3.98 -1.96 12.50
C TYR A 13 5.40 -1.38 12.58
N MET A 14 5.67 -0.55 13.59
CA MET A 14 6.97 0.13 13.71
C MET A 14 8.11 -0.87 13.96
N LEU A 15 7.95 -1.79 14.90
CA LEU A 15 8.98 -2.75 15.29
C LEU A 15 9.39 -3.69 14.13
N PRO A 16 8.47 -4.33 13.38
CA PRO A 16 8.83 -5.10 12.19
C PRO A 16 9.61 -4.28 11.16
N GLY A 17 9.19 -3.04 10.87
CA GLY A 17 9.90 -2.22 9.90
C GLY A 17 11.27 -1.74 10.39
N LEU A 18 11.41 -1.40 11.67
CA LEU A 18 12.72 -1.07 12.26
C LEU A 18 13.65 -2.27 12.23
N SER A 19 13.12 -3.47 12.44
CA SER A 19 13.87 -4.72 12.36
C SER A 19 14.37 -4.96 10.93
N VAL A 20 13.55 -4.73 9.91
CA VAL A 20 13.96 -4.77 8.50
C VAL A 20 15.06 -3.75 8.21
N LEU A 21 14.89 -2.51 8.66
CA LEU A 21 15.88 -1.45 8.45
C LEU A 21 17.21 -1.80 9.15
N ALA A 22 17.15 -2.32 10.38
CA ALA A 22 18.31 -2.79 11.11
C ALA A 22 19.01 -3.93 10.37
N VAL A 23 18.29 -4.94 9.89
CA VAL A 23 18.87 -6.05 9.12
C VAL A 23 19.55 -5.55 7.84
N ILE A 24 18.90 -4.67 7.07
CA ILE A 24 19.50 -4.11 5.84
C ILE A 24 20.73 -3.26 6.16
N TYR A 25 20.69 -2.52 7.26
CA TYR A 25 21.79 -1.67 7.68
C TYR A 25 22.97 -2.50 8.19
N PHE A 26 22.79 -3.41 9.15
CA PHE A 26 23.89 -4.10 9.83
C PHE A 26 24.48 -5.27 9.04
N PHE A 27 23.79 -5.82 8.05
CA PHE A 27 24.27 -6.98 7.28
C PHE A 27 24.65 -6.58 5.84
N PRO A 28 25.95 -6.42 5.51
CA PRO A 28 26.42 -5.91 4.22
C PRO A 28 25.98 -6.74 3.01
N LYS A 29 25.79 -8.06 3.20
CA LYS A 29 25.28 -8.98 2.16
C LYS A 29 23.94 -8.52 1.59
N TYR A 30 23.12 -7.83 2.38
CA TYR A 30 21.83 -7.28 1.98
C TYR A 30 21.92 -5.82 1.55
N ARG A 31 23.13 -5.26 1.35
CA ARG A 31 23.31 -3.89 0.86
C ARG A 31 23.48 -3.77 -0.67
N SER A 32 23.74 -4.85 -1.38
CA SER A 32 23.98 -4.82 -2.84
C SER A 32 22.94 -5.57 -3.67
N GLY A 33 22.35 -6.64 -3.13
CA GLY A 33 21.35 -7.44 -3.84
C GLY A 33 19.94 -6.85 -3.79
N THR A 34 19.39 -6.45 -4.94
CA THR A 34 18.00 -5.96 -5.08
C THR A 34 16.98 -7.01 -4.66
N PHE A 35 17.20 -8.28 -5.02
CA PHE A 35 16.30 -9.38 -4.67
C PHE A 35 16.28 -9.68 -3.17
N SER A 36 17.46 -9.85 -2.55
CA SER A 36 17.56 -10.17 -1.11
C SER A 36 17.01 -9.04 -0.23
N ARG A 37 17.21 -7.77 -0.63
CA ARG A 37 16.58 -6.61 0.02
C ARG A 37 15.07 -6.67 -0.07
N GLY A 38 14.55 -6.92 -1.28
CA GLY A 38 13.12 -7.06 -1.52
C GLY A 38 12.51 -8.13 -0.62
N ALA A 39 13.11 -9.32 -0.57
CA ALA A 39 12.63 -10.42 0.27
C ALA A 39 12.52 -10.03 1.76
N ILE A 40 13.55 -9.40 2.32
CA ILE A 40 13.55 -8.98 3.74
C ILE A 40 12.43 -7.97 4.03
N VAL A 41 12.24 -6.99 3.13
CA VAL A 41 11.15 -6.01 3.26
C VAL A 41 9.78 -6.69 3.24
N HIS A 42 9.56 -7.62 2.31
CA HIS A 42 8.29 -8.34 2.22
C HIS A 42 8.07 -9.27 3.43
N CYS A 43 9.11 -9.91 3.97
CA CYS A 43 9.00 -10.65 5.22
C CYS A 43 8.56 -9.74 6.38
N GLY A 44 9.13 -8.53 6.50
CA GLY A 44 8.69 -7.56 7.50
C GLY A 44 7.23 -7.12 7.32
N LEU A 45 6.79 -6.89 6.08
CA LEU A 45 5.39 -6.58 5.76
C LEU A 45 4.44 -7.74 6.10
N ILE A 46 4.83 -8.98 5.81
CA ILE A 46 4.05 -10.18 6.16
C ILE A 46 3.91 -10.30 7.68
N ILE A 47 5.02 -10.18 8.42
CA ILE A 47 5.01 -10.21 9.89
C ILE A 47 4.11 -9.10 10.44
N SER A 48 4.28 -7.88 9.93
CA SER A 48 3.48 -6.73 10.33
C SER A 48 1.98 -6.92 10.05
N THR A 49 1.65 -7.53 8.91
CA THR A 49 0.28 -7.90 8.55
C THR A 49 -0.29 -8.92 9.52
N ILE A 50 0.42 -10.03 9.78
CA ILE A 50 -0.01 -11.08 10.69
C ILE A 50 -0.25 -10.52 12.09
N LEU A 51 0.68 -9.70 12.60
CA LEU A 51 0.54 -9.06 13.92
C LEU A 51 -0.65 -8.11 13.97
N SER A 52 -0.84 -7.29 12.93
CA SER A 52 -1.99 -6.36 12.87
C SER A 52 -3.32 -7.11 12.82
N GLN A 53 -3.41 -8.18 12.04
CA GLN A 53 -4.59 -9.04 11.96
C GLN A 53 -4.85 -9.78 13.29
N TYR A 54 -3.80 -10.24 13.96
CA TYR A 54 -3.90 -10.83 15.28
C TYR A 54 -4.44 -9.82 16.31
N LEU A 55 -3.93 -8.59 16.32
CA LEU A 55 -4.44 -7.54 17.22
C LEU A 55 -5.91 -7.24 16.95
N LEU A 56 -6.32 -7.12 15.68
CA LEU A 56 -7.71 -6.94 15.30
C LEU A 56 -8.60 -8.08 15.79
N TYR A 57 -8.17 -9.33 15.59
CA TYR A 57 -8.85 -10.51 16.11
C TYR A 57 -9.02 -10.45 17.63
N THR A 58 -7.96 -10.17 18.38
CA THR A 58 -8.02 -10.08 19.86
C THR A 58 -8.86 -8.91 20.36
N ALA A 59 -9.02 -7.85 19.55
CA ALA A 59 -9.88 -6.71 19.83
C ALA A 59 -11.34 -6.94 19.41
N GLY A 60 -11.67 -8.12 18.85
CA GLY A 60 -13.02 -8.41 18.34
C GLY A 60 -13.41 -7.59 17.11
N ARG A 61 -12.43 -7.05 16.38
CA ARG A 61 -12.65 -6.20 15.20
C ARG A 61 -12.39 -6.99 13.92
N PRO A 62 -13.42 -7.36 13.13
CA PRO A 62 -13.20 -7.98 11.83
C PRO A 62 -12.57 -6.98 10.86
N PHE A 63 -11.44 -7.34 10.26
CA PHE A 63 -10.82 -6.49 9.24
C PHE A 63 -11.68 -6.46 7.96
N PRO A 64 -11.93 -5.29 7.35
CA PRO A 64 -12.71 -5.21 6.12
C PRO A 64 -11.84 -5.59 4.92
N TRP A 65 -11.61 -6.90 4.75
CA TRP A 65 -10.96 -7.51 3.58
C TRP A 65 -11.68 -7.16 2.25
N GLY A 66 -12.97 -6.88 2.38
CA GLY A 66 -13.98 -6.44 1.43
C GLY A 66 -15.28 -6.35 2.25
N SER A 67 -16.28 -5.61 1.79
CA SER A 67 -17.53 -5.41 2.56
C SER A 67 -18.20 -6.75 2.89
N HIS A 68 -17.93 -7.30 4.08
CA HIS A 68 -18.72 -8.39 4.63
C HIS A 68 -19.87 -7.76 5.42
N PRO A 69 -21.13 -8.09 5.11
CA PRO A 69 -22.29 -7.46 5.73
C PRO A 69 -22.30 -7.58 7.26
N ALA A 70 -21.68 -8.61 7.84
CA ALA A 70 -21.64 -8.80 9.28
C ALA A 70 -20.73 -7.81 10.06
N SER A 71 -19.67 -7.26 9.45
CA SER A 71 -18.80 -6.30 10.15
C SER A 71 -19.41 -4.91 10.22
N ILE A 72 -20.13 -4.51 9.17
CA ILE A 72 -20.83 -3.23 9.10
C ILE A 72 -22.13 -3.31 9.91
N ILE A 73 -22.91 -4.41 9.87
CA ILE A 73 -24.16 -4.52 10.67
C ILE A 73 -23.89 -4.47 12.18
N SER A 74 -22.76 -5.00 12.66
CA SER A 74 -22.31 -4.87 14.05
C SER A 74 -22.04 -3.41 14.45
N GLU A 75 -21.38 -2.63 13.60
CA GLU A 75 -21.12 -1.20 13.84
C GLU A 75 -22.34 -0.29 13.53
N THR A 76 -23.25 -0.75 12.66
CA THR A 76 -24.46 -0.02 12.24
C THR A 76 -25.62 -0.25 13.22
N ALA A 77 -25.68 -1.40 13.92
CA ALA A 77 -26.69 -1.65 14.95
C ALA A 77 -26.54 -0.73 16.17
N THR A 78 -25.34 -0.17 16.41
CA THR A 78 -25.08 0.87 17.42
C THR A 78 -25.18 2.30 16.89
N SER A 79 -25.41 2.51 15.58
CA SER A 79 -25.43 3.86 14.97
C SER A 79 -26.55 4.09 13.94
N ALA A 80 -27.63 3.31 14.01
CA ALA A 80 -28.80 3.42 13.14
C ALA A 80 -29.74 4.59 13.53
N THR A 81 -29.40 5.81 13.12
CA THR A 81 -30.39 6.91 12.98
C THR A 81 -30.17 7.82 11.76
N THR A 82 -29.20 7.56 10.87
CA THR A 82 -28.93 8.48 9.74
C THR A 82 -28.88 7.78 8.37
N ALA A 83 -29.11 8.58 7.32
CA ALA A 83 -29.19 8.22 5.89
C ALA A 83 -27.99 7.40 5.32
N TRP A 84 -26.94 7.22 6.12
CA TRP A 84 -25.76 6.41 5.83
C TRP A 84 -26.03 4.91 5.74
N GLY A 85 -27.10 4.41 6.38
CA GLY A 85 -27.48 2.99 6.34
C GLY A 85 -27.97 2.49 4.98
N LEU A 86 -28.42 3.39 4.09
CA LEU A 86 -28.90 3.02 2.74
C LEU A 86 -27.77 3.03 1.71
N ALA A 87 -26.75 3.88 1.90
CA ALA A 87 -25.55 3.93 1.05
C ALA A 87 -24.64 2.71 1.25
N SER A 88 -24.58 2.15 2.46
CA SER A 88 -23.82 0.94 2.79
C SER A 88 -24.48 -0.35 2.27
N ALA A 89 -25.78 -0.34 1.97
CA ALA A 89 -26.47 -1.47 1.34
C ALA A 89 -26.16 -1.59 -0.17
N LEU A 90 -26.01 -0.45 -0.87
CA LEU A 90 -25.72 -0.40 -2.31
C LEU A 90 -24.24 -0.68 -2.65
N SER A 91 -23.32 -0.65 -1.69
CA SER A 91 -21.90 -1.02 -1.88
C SER A 91 -21.65 -2.55 -1.86
N ASN A 92 -22.65 -3.36 -1.48
CA ASN A 92 -22.51 -4.82 -1.29
C ASN A 92 -22.46 -5.66 -2.59
N ILE A 93 -22.70 -5.07 -3.76
CA ILE A 93 -22.46 -5.73 -5.08
C ILE A 93 -20.96 -5.67 -5.46
N GLY A 94 -20.13 -4.94 -4.69
CA GLY A 94 -18.76 -4.58 -5.04
C GLY A 94 -17.64 -5.50 -4.55
N SER A 95 -17.88 -6.56 -3.77
CA SER A 95 -16.79 -7.37 -3.18
C SER A 95 -16.06 -8.24 -4.21
N SER A 96 -16.79 -9.04 -4.99
CA SER A 96 -16.24 -9.72 -6.18
C SER A 96 -15.77 -8.71 -7.22
N GLY A 97 -16.50 -7.60 -7.39
CA GLY A 97 -16.17 -6.53 -8.33
C GLY A 97 -14.79 -5.93 -8.06
N SER A 98 -14.45 -5.61 -6.81
CA SER A 98 -13.16 -5.01 -6.44
C SER A 98 -12.00 -5.99 -6.52
N MET A 99 -12.20 -7.27 -6.21
CA MET A 99 -11.18 -8.31 -6.38
C MET A 99 -10.93 -8.60 -7.86
N LEU A 100 -12.00 -8.68 -8.68
CA LEU A 100 -11.90 -8.80 -10.14
C LEU A 100 -11.24 -7.56 -10.76
N PHE A 101 -11.57 -6.37 -10.26
CA PHE A 101 -10.93 -5.12 -10.65
C PHE A 101 -9.43 -5.13 -10.34
N PHE A 102 -9.04 -5.61 -9.16
CA PHE A 102 -7.63 -5.81 -8.83
C PHE A 102 -6.97 -6.81 -9.79
N GLY A 103 -7.63 -7.92 -10.11
CA GLY A 103 -7.16 -8.87 -11.12
C GLY A 103 -6.95 -8.22 -12.49
N ALA A 104 -7.91 -7.41 -12.94
CA ALA A 104 -7.82 -6.67 -14.20
C ALA A 104 -6.67 -5.66 -14.21
N VAL A 105 -6.49 -4.91 -13.12
CA VAL A 105 -5.36 -3.99 -12.95
C VAL A 105 -4.04 -4.75 -12.92
N ALA A 106 -3.95 -5.89 -12.22
CA ALA A 106 -2.74 -6.70 -12.21
C ALA A 106 -2.35 -7.19 -13.61
N ILE A 107 -3.33 -7.58 -14.44
CA ILE A 107 -3.13 -7.91 -15.86
C ILE A 107 -2.65 -6.70 -16.65
N ALA A 108 -3.25 -5.52 -16.47
CA ALA A 108 -2.84 -4.30 -17.15
C ALA A 108 -1.39 -3.89 -16.76
N VAL A 109 -1.05 -4.00 -15.48
CA VAL A 109 0.31 -3.74 -14.97
C VAL A 109 1.31 -4.76 -15.53
N PHE A 110 0.91 -6.03 -15.68
CA PHE A 110 1.72 -7.03 -16.38
C PHE A 110 1.92 -6.68 -17.86
N ALA A 111 0.87 -6.24 -18.56
CA ALA A 111 1.00 -5.80 -19.95
C ALA A 111 1.96 -4.60 -20.08
N LEU A 112 1.98 -3.71 -19.09
CA LEU A 112 2.83 -2.51 -19.07
C LEU A 112 4.29 -2.80 -18.70
N LEU A 113 4.54 -3.65 -17.70
CA LEU A 113 5.86 -3.85 -17.08
C LEU A 113 6.40 -5.29 -17.23
N GLY A 114 5.70 -6.17 -17.94
CA GLY A 114 6.00 -7.59 -18.04
C GLY A 114 5.90 -8.31 -16.69
N ARG A 115 6.70 -9.37 -16.50
CA ARG A 115 6.71 -10.19 -15.26
C ARG A 115 6.92 -9.38 -13.99
N PHE A 116 7.71 -8.30 -14.05
CA PHE A 116 7.89 -7.39 -12.92
C PHE A 116 6.57 -6.78 -12.46
N GLY A 117 5.65 -6.51 -13.39
CA GLY A 117 4.33 -5.97 -13.08
C GLY A 117 3.50 -6.84 -12.13
N ILE A 118 3.57 -8.17 -12.27
CA ILE A 118 2.86 -9.10 -11.36
C ILE A 118 3.41 -8.98 -9.94
N PHE A 119 4.75 -9.04 -9.80
CA PHE A 119 5.39 -8.90 -8.49
C PHE A 119 5.12 -7.52 -7.88
N TYR A 120 5.05 -6.48 -8.71
CA TYR A 120 4.70 -5.15 -8.26
C TYR A 120 3.26 -5.07 -7.75
N ALA A 121 2.29 -5.63 -8.47
CA ALA A 121 0.89 -5.66 -8.03
C ALA A 121 0.72 -6.44 -6.71
N LEU A 122 1.40 -7.59 -6.56
CA LEU A 122 1.40 -8.36 -5.31
C LEU A 122 2.05 -7.57 -4.16
N SER A 123 3.15 -6.88 -4.43
CA SER A 123 3.80 -6.00 -3.46
C SER A 123 2.87 -4.86 -3.03
N ALA A 124 2.17 -4.23 -3.99
CA ALA A 124 1.21 -3.17 -3.72
C ALA A 124 0.06 -3.66 -2.84
N LEU A 125 -0.48 -4.86 -3.11
CA LEU A 125 -1.51 -5.48 -2.28
C LEU A 125 -1.02 -5.73 -0.85
N LEU A 126 0.17 -6.34 -0.69
CA LEU A 126 0.73 -6.62 0.63
C LEU A 126 0.98 -5.33 1.42
N GLN A 127 1.56 -4.31 0.79
CA GLN A 127 1.79 -3.01 1.43
C GLN A 127 0.47 -2.36 1.87
N GLN A 128 -0.56 -2.40 1.02
CA GLN A 128 -1.87 -1.87 1.36
C GLN A 128 -2.50 -2.66 2.50
N LEU A 129 -2.44 -3.99 2.45
CA LEU A 129 -2.94 -4.84 3.51
C LEU A 129 -2.27 -4.51 4.84
N THR A 130 -0.95 -4.38 4.89
CA THR A 130 -0.23 -3.99 6.10
C THR A 130 -0.68 -2.62 6.62
N MET A 131 -0.66 -1.60 5.73
CA MET A 131 -0.94 -0.21 6.10
C MET A 131 -2.39 -0.01 6.57
N THR A 132 -3.34 -0.60 5.86
CA THR A 132 -4.77 -0.50 6.19
C THR A 132 -5.14 -1.34 7.40
N SER A 133 -4.49 -2.50 7.64
CA SER A 133 -4.68 -3.30 8.86
C SER A 133 -4.32 -2.53 10.12
N VAL A 134 -3.14 -1.91 10.15
CA VAL A 134 -2.73 -1.11 11.31
C VAL A 134 -3.60 0.14 11.45
N ALA A 135 -3.96 0.81 10.35
CA ALA A 135 -4.83 1.98 10.41
C ALA A 135 -6.22 1.64 10.95
N TYR A 136 -6.80 0.50 10.53
CA TYR A 136 -8.08 0.03 11.01
C TYR A 136 -8.08 -0.28 12.50
N TYR A 137 -7.02 -0.90 12.99
CA TYR A 137 -6.83 -1.11 14.43
C TYR A 137 -6.83 0.22 15.21
N LEU A 138 -6.22 1.27 14.64
CA LEU A 138 -6.12 2.58 15.29
C LEU A 138 -7.37 3.46 15.19
N PHE A 139 -8.23 3.29 14.17
CA PHE A 139 -9.40 4.16 13.95
C PHE A 139 -10.36 4.20 15.15
N GLY A 140 -10.50 3.10 15.89
CA GLY A 140 -11.35 3.07 17.08
C GLY A 140 -10.73 3.72 18.32
N SER A 141 -9.60 4.42 18.22
CA SER A 141 -8.93 5.02 19.38
C SER A 141 -8.18 6.33 19.09
N LEU A 142 -7.80 6.59 17.84
CA LEU A 142 -7.05 7.77 17.44
C LEU A 142 -7.79 8.54 16.33
N SER A 143 -7.58 9.85 16.26
CA SER A 143 -8.08 10.66 15.15
C SER A 143 -7.38 10.28 13.84
N PHE A 144 -8.06 10.49 12.71
CA PHE A 144 -7.52 10.22 11.38
C PHE A 144 -6.14 10.88 11.17
N LEU A 145 -5.97 12.14 11.60
CA LEU A 145 -4.71 12.87 11.47
C LEU A 145 -3.57 12.21 12.26
N LEU A 146 -3.82 11.74 13.48
CA LEU A 146 -2.80 11.03 14.26
C LEU A 146 -2.42 9.70 13.60
N ILE A 147 -3.38 8.99 13.02
CA ILE A 147 -3.11 7.74 12.29
C ILE A 147 -2.23 8.01 11.08
N VAL A 148 -2.54 9.06 10.30
CA VAL A 148 -1.69 9.50 9.18
C VAL A 148 -0.27 9.78 9.68
N LEU A 149 -0.10 10.55 10.76
CA LEU A 149 1.21 10.90 11.31
C LEU A 149 2.00 9.69 11.84
N LEU A 150 1.32 8.63 12.27
CA LEU A 150 1.98 7.41 12.76
C LEU A 150 2.34 6.43 11.63
N VAL A 151 1.47 6.30 10.63
CA VAL A 151 1.59 5.26 9.60
C VAL A 151 2.32 5.78 8.35
N VAL A 152 1.92 6.94 7.84
CA VAL A 152 2.37 7.44 6.52
C VAL A 152 3.85 7.83 6.50
N PRO A 153 4.43 8.50 7.52
CA PRO A 153 5.88 8.76 7.52
C PRO A 153 6.69 7.47 7.45
N PHE A 154 6.30 6.43 8.19
CA PHE A 154 7.03 5.17 8.21
C PHE A 154 6.90 4.41 6.88
N PHE A 155 5.69 4.37 6.30
CA PHE A 155 5.47 3.89 4.94
C PHE A 155 6.35 4.62 3.92
N SER A 156 6.38 5.95 3.99
CA SER A 156 7.15 6.79 3.05
C SER A 156 8.65 6.58 3.21
N LEU A 157 9.15 6.58 4.45
CA LEU A 157 10.57 6.35 4.77
C LEU A 157 11.05 4.97 4.34
N SER A 158 10.18 3.95 4.34
CA SER A 158 10.55 2.61 3.83
C SER A 158 10.94 2.64 2.34
N HIS A 159 10.49 3.64 1.58
CA HIS A 159 10.89 3.85 0.19
C HIS A 159 12.29 4.51 0.05
N LEU A 160 12.91 5.01 1.13
CA LEU A 160 14.30 5.49 1.14
C LEU A 160 15.35 4.39 0.99
N LEU A 161 14.94 3.12 1.06
CA LEU A 161 15.81 1.97 0.76
C LEU A 161 16.46 2.10 -0.63
N GLN A 162 15.87 2.88 -1.53
CA GLN A 162 16.50 3.35 -2.75
C GLN A 162 16.74 4.87 -2.70
N ARG A 163 17.96 5.27 -2.34
CA ARG A 163 18.33 6.70 -2.19
C ARG A 163 18.21 7.53 -3.49
N LYS A 164 18.12 6.91 -4.66
CA LYS A 164 17.96 7.65 -5.93
C LYS A 164 16.56 8.29 -6.01
N HIS A 165 16.51 9.56 -6.41
CA HIS A 165 15.29 10.37 -6.54
C HIS A 165 14.44 10.50 -5.26
N TRP A 166 15.06 10.34 -4.08
CA TRP A 166 14.33 10.39 -2.80
C TRP A 166 13.51 11.67 -2.61
N ARG A 167 13.99 12.80 -3.14
CA ARG A 167 13.31 14.10 -3.09
C ARG A 167 11.94 14.11 -3.78
N VAL A 168 11.74 13.27 -4.79
CA VAL A 168 10.46 13.12 -5.50
C VAL A 168 9.68 11.95 -4.91
N LYS A 169 10.36 10.83 -4.63
CA LYS A 169 9.73 9.63 -4.09
C LYS A 169 9.02 9.88 -2.78
N ILE A 170 9.66 10.57 -1.83
CA ILE A 170 9.10 10.77 -0.49
C ILE A 170 7.81 11.61 -0.52
N PRO A 171 7.77 12.79 -1.17
CA PRO A 171 6.51 13.53 -1.29
C PRO A 171 5.41 12.73 -1.99
N VAL A 172 5.75 11.99 -3.05
CA VAL A 172 4.77 11.18 -3.80
C VAL A 172 4.23 10.02 -2.96
N THR A 173 5.09 9.28 -2.26
CA THR A 173 4.66 8.16 -1.40
C THR A 173 3.94 8.66 -0.16
N PHE A 174 4.30 9.83 0.37
CA PHE A 174 3.60 10.46 1.47
C PHE A 174 2.19 10.89 1.06
N ALA A 175 2.06 11.61 -0.07
CA ALA A 175 0.78 12.01 -0.62
C ALA A 175 -0.10 10.79 -0.93
N TRP A 176 0.49 9.75 -1.51
CA TRP A 176 -0.18 8.47 -1.74
C TRP A 176 -0.63 7.82 -0.44
N GLY A 177 0.22 7.74 0.59
CA GLY A 177 -0.12 7.13 1.88
C GLY A 177 -1.28 7.86 2.57
N PHE A 178 -1.28 9.20 2.53
CA PHE A 178 -2.41 10.01 3.00
C PHE A 178 -3.69 9.70 2.23
N PHE A 179 -3.64 9.77 0.90
CA PHE A 179 -4.80 9.54 0.03
C PHE A 179 -5.35 8.12 0.18
N SER A 180 -4.45 7.14 0.27
CA SER A 180 -4.76 5.73 0.45
C SER A 180 -5.45 5.46 1.79
N LEU A 181 -5.01 6.07 2.89
CA LEU A 181 -5.71 5.96 4.17
C LEU A 181 -7.07 6.68 4.14
N ALA A 182 -7.17 7.83 3.48
CA ALA A 182 -8.44 8.54 3.31
C ALA A 182 -9.45 7.70 2.51
N LEU A 183 -9.02 7.12 1.39
CA LEU A 183 -9.85 6.21 0.59
C LEU A 183 -10.29 4.99 1.40
N PHE A 184 -9.38 4.41 2.18
CA PHE A 184 -9.73 3.26 3.00
C PHE A 184 -10.71 3.63 4.13
N ALA A 185 -10.56 4.79 4.75
CA ALA A 185 -11.50 5.28 5.76
C ALA A 185 -12.90 5.54 5.17
N LEU A 186 -12.99 6.01 3.92
CA LEU A 186 -14.26 6.29 3.26
C LEU A 186 -14.96 5.04 2.71
N TYR A 187 -14.19 4.10 2.13
CA TYR A 187 -14.76 2.99 1.35
C TYR A 187 -14.55 1.61 1.99
N GLY A 188 -13.67 1.48 2.97
CA GLY A 188 -13.36 0.20 3.62
C GLY A 188 -12.91 -0.90 2.65
N ASN A 189 -12.37 -0.53 1.48
CA ASN A 189 -12.11 -1.48 0.39
C ASN A 189 -10.61 -1.63 0.12
N LEU A 190 -10.03 -2.72 0.64
CA LEU A 190 -8.62 -3.06 0.45
C LEU A 190 -8.27 -3.24 -1.04
N PHE A 191 -9.08 -3.98 -1.80
CA PHE A 191 -8.76 -4.32 -3.19
C PHE A 191 -8.81 -3.11 -4.11
N LEU A 192 -9.75 -2.18 -3.90
CA LEU A 192 -9.78 -0.90 -4.60
C LEU A 192 -8.50 -0.11 -4.33
N ASN A 193 -8.10 0.00 -3.07
CA ASN A 193 -6.91 0.74 -2.66
C ASN A 193 -5.63 0.10 -3.23
N ALA A 194 -5.53 -1.23 -3.19
CA ALA A 194 -4.45 -1.99 -3.82
C ALA A 194 -4.41 -1.83 -5.34
N SER A 195 -5.56 -1.78 -5.99
CA SER A 195 -5.68 -1.56 -7.44
C SER A 195 -5.14 -0.18 -7.82
N LEU A 196 -5.58 0.86 -7.11
CA LEU A 196 -5.11 2.22 -7.35
C LEU A 196 -3.61 2.37 -7.03
N HIS A 197 -3.13 1.71 -5.98
CA HIS A 197 -1.69 1.65 -5.68
C HIS A 197 -0.91 1.01 -6.83
N ALA A 198 -1.34 -0.17 -7.29
CA ALA A 198 -0.68 -0.89 -8.37
C ALA A 198 -0.69 -0.09 -9.68
N ALA A 199 -1.81 0.55 -10.01
CA ALA A 199 -1.96 1.38 -11.20
C ALA A 199 -1.04 2.61 -11.15
N LEU A 200 -1.19 3.47 -10.13
CA LEU A 200 -0.37 4.68 -9.98
C LEU A 200 1.11 4.35 -9.93
N GLY A 201 1.44 3.35 -9.12
CA GLY A 201 2.78 2.82 -9.00
C GLY A 201 3.35 2.41 -10.35
N SER A 202 2.65 1.56 -11.09
CA SER A 202 3.13 1.10 -12.40
C SER A 202 3.34 2.23 -13.40
N LEU A 203 2.49 3.27 -13.38
CA LEU A 203 2.66 4.46 -14.22
C LEU A 203 3.91 5.24 -13.85
N LEU A 204 4.16 5.45 -12.56
CA LEU A 204 5.37 6.14 -12.09
C LEU A 204 6.64 5.33 -12.34
N ILE A 205 6.53 4.00 -12.33
CA ILE A 205 7.60 3.08 -12.71
C ILE A 205 7.88 3.18 -14.21
N TYR A 206 6.83 3.10 -15.03
CA TYR A 206 6.90 3.22 -16.48
C TYR A 206 7.48 4.57 -16.92
N ALA A 207 7.10 5.65 -16.27
CA ALA A 207 7.61 6.99 -16.51
C ALA A 207 9.07 7.21 -16.00
N GLY A 208 9.68 6.20 -15.36
CA GLY A 208 11.04 6.28 -14.84
C GLY A 208 11.20 7.10 -13.56
N VAL A 209 10.11 7.58 -12.96
CA VAL A 209 10.12 8.37 -11.71
C VAL A 209 10.51 7.51 -10.51
N MET A 210 10.01 6.28 -10.45
CA MET A 210 10.24 5.38 -9.31
C MET A 210 11.45 4.45 -9.49
N TYR A 211 11.71 3.92 -10.70
CA TYR A 211 12.85 3.05 -10.99
C TYR A 211 13.52 3.45 -12.32
N PRO A 212 14.36 4.49 -12.34
CA PRO A 212 14.95 5.03 -13.57
C PRO A 212 15.91 4.06 -14.29
N HIS A 213 16.38 3.01 -13.61
CA HIS A 213 17.26 1.98 -14.17
C HIS A 213 16.55 0.66 -14.45
N ALA A 214 15.27 0.58 -14.15
CA ALA A 214 14.51 -0.55 -14.63
C ALA A 214 14.30 -0.29 -16.13
N GLU A 215 15.27 -0.73 -16.93
CA GLU A 215 15.10 -0.99 -18.35
C GLU A 215 14.07 -2.10 -18.47
N PHE A 216 12.81 -1.75 -18.24
CA PHE A 216 11.73 -2.62 -18.66
C PHE A 216 11.89 -2.76 -20.16
N ALA A 217 11.89 -4.01 -20.62
CA ALA A 217 12.04 -4.44 -22.01
C ALA A 217 10.91 -3.94 -22.93
N ILE A 218 10.38 -2.76 -22.66
CA ILE A 218 9.82 -1.91 -23.68
C ILE A 218 11.03 -1.54 -24.52
N LYS A 219 11.16 -2.20 -25.69
CA LYS A 219 11.60 -1.47 -26.88
C LYS A 219 10.83 -0.16 -26.77
N ARG A 220 11.46 0.93 -26.27
CA ARG A 220 10.89 2.26 -26.46
C ARG A 220 10.61 2.20 -27.93
N VAL A 221 9.32 2.22 -28.31
CA VAL A 221 8.98 2.49 -29.68
C VAL A 221 9.80 3.74 -29.90
N LYS A 222 10.86 3.60 -30.71
CA LYS A 222 11.58 4.75 -31.19
C LYS A 222 10.47 5.43 -31.94
N LEU A 223 9.75 6.34 -31.26
CA LEU A 223 9.02 7.38 -31.93
C LEU A 223 10.04 7.83 -32.96
N PRO A 224 9.75 7.70 -34.27
CA PRO A 224 10.68 8.15 -35.26
C PRO A 224 10.96 9.60 -34.88
N THR A 225 12.13 9.82 -34.27
CA THR A 225 12.66 11.13 -34.04
C THR A 225 12.94 11.58 -35.44
N ALA A 226 11.93 12.21 -36.04
CA ALA A 226 12.04 12.91 -37.29
C ALA A 226 13.07 14.02 -37.04
N GLY A 227 14.35 13.68 -37.19
CA GLY A 227 15.47 14.61 -37.29
C GLY A 227 15.79 15.53 -36.11
N LEU A 228 15.00 15.61 -35.03
CA LEU A 228 15.25 16.60 -33.99
C LEU A 228 16.45 16.22 -33.14
N LYS A 229 17.45 17.11 -33.14
CA LYS A 229 18.65 16.98 -32.34
C LYS A 229 18.35 17.42 -30.90
N PRO A 230 19.06 16.90 -29.89
CA PRO A 230 18.89 17.33 -28.49
C PRO A 230 19.13 18.84 -28.25
N THR A 231 19.71 19.55 -29.21
CA THR A 231 19.91 21.00 -29.20
C THR A 231 18.63 21.80 -29.45
N ASP A 232 17.57 21.15 -29.92
CA ASP A 232 16.34 21.82 -30.36
C ASP A 232 15.27 21.86 -29.24
N LEU A 233 15.63 21.41 -28.04
CA LEU A 233 14.79 21.43 -26.83
C LEU A 233 15.53 22.18 -25.70
N ILE A 234 15.66 23.49 -25.87
CA ILE A 234 15.92 24.46 -24.79
C ILE A 234 14.75 25.45 -24.79
#